data_AF-A0A7S3DQU5-F1
#
_entry.id   AF-A0A7S3DQU5-F1
#
_cell.length_a   1.000
_cell.length_b   1.000
_cell.length_c   1.000
_cell.angle_alpha   90.00
_cell.angle_beta   90.00
_cell.angle_gamma   90.00
#
_symmetry.space_group_name_H-M   'P 1'
#
loop_
_entity.id
_entity.type
_entity.pdbx_description
1 polymer ?
#
loop_
_entity_poly.entity_id
_entity_poly.type
_entity_poly.pdbx_seq_one_letter_code
_entity_poly.pdbx_strand_id
1 'polypeptide(L)'
;ALDGCREKLGDHHPSTLGSINNLAGLLEAQGKLDEAEPLYREALGGCCEMLGDHHPYTLTSINNLAMLLQDQGKLEEAEPLLREALDGCREKLGDHHPHTLNSINNLAYLLEAQGKL
;
A
#
# COMPACT_ATOMS: atom_id res chain seq x y z
N ALA A 1 15.50 13.24 -4.46
CA ALA A 1 14.94 13.30 -3.09
C ALA A 1 15.17 11.99 -2.35
N LEU A 2 14.76 10.85 -2.93
CA LEU A 2 14.97 9.51 -2.37
C LEU A 2 16.43 9.21 -1.99
N ASP A 3 17.40 9.43 -2.89
CA ASP A 3 18.81 9.14 -2.64
C ASP A 3 19.37 9.88 -1.41
N GLY A 4 18.93 11.13 -1.20
CA GLY A 4 19.34 11.93 -0.04
C GLY A 4 18.71 11.48 1.28
N CYS A 5 17.52 10.85 1.26
CA CYS A 5 16.94 10.21 2.44
C CYS A 5 17.68 8.90 2.76
N ARG A 6 17.97 8.10 1.75
CA ARG A 6 18.67 6.81 1.88
C ARG A 6 20.05 6.99 2.49
N GLU A 7 20.83 7.96 2.00
CA GLU A 7 22.17 8.26 2.50
C GLU A 7 22.19 8.79 3.94
N LYS A 8 21.19 9.59 4.34
CA LYS A 8 21.18 10.28 5.64
C LYS A 8 20.48 9.50 6.76
N LEU A 9 19.43 8.76 6.42
CA LEU A 9 18.52 8.16 7.38
C LEU A 9 18.57 6.63 7.33
N GLY A 10 19.14 6.07 6.26
CA GLY A 10 19.13 4.63 5.98
C GLY A 10 17.86 4.18 5.25
N ASP A 11 17.93 2.96 4.71
CA ASP A 11 16.92 2.37 3.83
C ASP A 11 15.56 2.18 4.51
N HIS A 12 15.58 1.84 5.80
CA HIS A 12 14.38 1.48 6.56
C HIS A 12 13.83 2.64 7.41
N HIS A 13 14.36 3.85 7.28
CA HIS A 13 13.79 4.98 8.02
C HIS A 13 12.41 5.36 7.45
N PRO A 14 11.40 5.69 8.29
CA PRO A 14 10.03 5.99 7.83
C PRO A 14 9.97 7.06 6.72
N SER A 15 10.81 8.08 6.78
CA SER A 15 10.90 9.10 5.73
C SER A 15 11.49 8.58 4.41
N THR A 16 12.41 7.61 4.47
CA THR A 16 12.95 6.93 3.29
C THR A 16 11.87 6.06 2.68
N LEU A 17 11.18 5.25 3.48
CA LEU A 17 10.06 4.39 3.03
C LEU A 17 8.91 5.21 2.43
N GLY A 18 8.56 6.34 3.04
CA GLY A 18 7.57 7.27 2.48
C GLY A 18 8.02 7.87 1.14
N SER A 19 9.32 8.13 0.98
CA SER A 19 9.88 8.60 -0.30
C SER A 19 9.87 7.51 -1.38
N ILE A 20 10.12 6.24 -1.01
CA ILE A 20 10.02 5.09 -1.91
C ILE A 20 8.57 4.93 -2.38
N ASN A 21 7.61 4.97 -1.45
CA ASN A 21 6.19 4.89 -1.77
C ASN A 21 5.73 6.02 -2.72
N ASN A 22 6.22 7.25 -2.51
CA ASN A 22 5.90 8.37 -3.39
C ASN A 22 6.52 8.21 -4.79
N LEU A 23 7.72 7.63 -4.89
CA LEU A 23 8.33 7.33 -6.19
C LEU A 23 7.54 6.24 -6.93
N ALA A 24 7.09 5.20 -6.22
CA ALA A 24 6.23 4.16 -6.77
C ALA A 24 4.94 4.76 -7.35
N GLY A 25 4.25 5.62 -6.59
CA GLY A 25 3.04 6.30 -7.07
C GLY A 25 3.27 7.23 -8.27
N LEU A 26 4.45 7.85 -8.36
CA LEU A 26 4.81 8.63 -9.55
C LEU A 26 4.98 7.74 -10.79
N LEU A 27 5.59 6.57 -10.64
CA LEU A 27 5.77 5.61 -11.74
C LEU A 27 4.44 5.01 -12.17
N GLU A 28 3.59 4.66 -11.21
CA GLU A 28 2.21 4.21 -11.43
C GLU A 28 1.41 5.25 -12.23
N ALA A 29 1.44 6.53 -11.83
CA ALA A 29 0.79 7.61 -12.56
C ALA A 29 1.34 7.83 -13.98
N GLN A 30 2.55 7.33 -14.28
CA GLN A 30 3.15 7.32 -15.63
C GLN A 30 2.81 6.05 -16.42
N GLY A 31 2.03 5.13 -15.85
CA GLY A 31 1.70 3.82 -16.44
C GLY A 31 2.83 2.80 -16.35
N LYS A 32 3.90 3.08 -15.58
CA LYS A 32 5.06 2.19 -15.41
C LYS A 32 4.84 1.21 -14.26
N LEU A 33 3.78 0.40 -14.37
CA LEU A 33 3.29 -0.41 -13.25
C LEU A 33 4.34 -1.43 -12.76
N ASP A 34 5.07 -2.07 -13.68
CA ASP A 34 6.11 -3.05 -13.35
C ASP A 34 7.33 -2.43 -12.65
N GLU A 35 7.60 -1.14 -12.86
CA GLU A 35 8.65 -0.40 -12.15
C GLU A 35 8.16 0.05 -10.75
N ALA A 36 6.86 0.33 -10.59
CA ALA A 36 6.27 0.75 -9.33
C ALA A 36 6.14 -0.39 -8.31
N GLU A 37 5.82 -1.60 -8.78
CA GLU A 37 5.56 -2.78 -7.93
C GLU A 37 6.68 -3.13 -6.95
N PRO A 38 7.96 -3.26 -7.36
CA PRO A 38 9.03 -3.58 -6.42
C PRO A 38 9.21 -2.48 -5.37
N LEU A 39 8.96 -1.20 -5.71
CA LEU A 39 9.09 -0.10 -4.77
C LEU A 39 7.97 -0.09 -3.74
N TYR A 40 6.72 -0.35 -4.12
CA TYR A 40 5.64 -0.51 -3.15
C TYR A 40 5.88 -1.71 -2.22
N ARG A 41 6.42 -2.82 -2.74
CA ARG A 41 6.80 -3.97 -1.88
C ARG A 41 7.95 -3.64 -0.93
N GLU A 42 8.96 -2.92 -1.38
CA GLU A 42 10.07 -2.44 -0.53
C GLU A 42 9.55 -1.54 0.59
N ALA A 43 8.71 -0.56 0.25
CA ALA A 43 8.09 0.35 1.22
C ALA A 43 7.20 -0.40 2.23
N LEU A 44 6.40 -1.37 1.77
CA LEU A 44 5.54 -2.19 2.63
C LEU A 44 6.37 -3.03 3.60
N GLY A 45 7.37 -3.77 3.10
CA GLY A 45 8.22 -4.62 3.94
C GLY A 45 8.94 -3.82 5.02
N GLY A 46 9.49 -2.65 4.68
CA GLY A 46 10.12 -1.77 5.65
C GLY A 46 9.13 -1.19 6.66
N CYS A 47 7.91 -0.85 6.25
CA CYS A 47 6.87 -0.36 7.17
C CYS A 47 6.43 -1.45 8.15
N CYS A 48 6.22 -2.69 7.70
CA CYS A 48 5.91 -3.83 8.55
C CYS A 48 7.01 -4.04 9.60
N GLU A 49 8.27 -4.08 9.19
CA GLU A 49 9.41 -4.33 10.10
C GLU A 49 9.57 -3.21 11.15
N MET A 50 9.41 -1.95 10.75
CA MET A 50 9.74 -0.80 11.60
C MET A 50 8.57 -0.29 12.44
N LEU A 51 7.36 -0.37 11.90
CA LEU A 51 6.16 0.24 12.48
C LEU A 51 5.13 -0.80 12.93
N GLY A 52 5.24 -2.04 12.43
CA GLY A 52 4.28 -3.12 12.62
C GLY A 52 3.17 -3.11 11.57
N ASP A 53 2.50 -4.25 11.44
CA ASP A 53 1.53 -4.54 10.37
C ASP A 53 0.28 -3.63 10.43
N HIS A 54 -0.07 -3.15 11.62
CA HIS A 54 -1.27 -2.33 11.85
C HIS A 54 -1.00 -0.83 11.98
N HIS A 55 0.23 -0.38 11.70
CA HIS A 55 0.52 1.04 11.71
C HIS A 55 -0.16 1.74 10.51
N PRO A 56 -0.71 2.96 10.65
CA PRO A 56 -1.37 3.67 9.54
C PRO A 56 -0.54 3.77 8.25
N TYR A 57 0.77 3.97 8.36
CA TYR A 57 1.67 3.95 7.18
C TYR A 57 1.78 2.56 6.53
N THR A 58 1.83 1.49 7.32
CA THR A 58 1.82 0.12 6.78
C THR A 58 0.52 -0.16 6.04
N LEU A 59 -0.62 0.17 6.65
CA LEU A 59 -1.94 0.02 6.04
C LEU A 59 -2.10 0.87 4.76
N THR A 60 -1.46 2.05 4.71
CA THR A 60 -1.41 2.88 3.50
C THR A 60 -0.58 2.21 2.40
N SER A 61 0.60 1.67 2.73
CA SER A 61 1.44 0.93 1.78
C SER A 61 0.74 -0.32 1.24
N ILE A 62 -0.02 -1.05 2.06
CA ILE A 62 -0.82 -2.20 1.63
C ILE A 62 -1.87 -1.76 0.59
N ASN A 63 -2.62 -0.69 0.88
CA ASN A 63 -3.62 -0.17 -0.06
C ASN A 63 -2.98 0.24 -1.40
N ASN A 64 -1.83 0.91 -1.38
CA ASN A 64 -1.16 1.35 -2.61
C ASN A 64 -0.68 0.15 -3.45
N LEU A 65 -0.08 -0.87 -2.82
CA LEU A 65 0.31 -2.08 -3.53
C LEU A 65 -0.90 -2.80 -4.13
N ALA A 66 -2.02 -2.86 -3.40
CA ALA A 66 -3.23 -3.50 -3.90
C ALA A 66 -3.85 -2.76 -5.10
N MET A 67 -3.89 -1.42 -5.07
CA MET A 67 -4.35 -0.63 -6.22
C MET A 67 -3.46 -0.86 -7.45
N LEU A 68 -2.14 -0.87 -7.28
CA LEU A 68 -1.24 -1.17 -8.38
C LEU A 68 -1.47 -2.56 -8.97
N LEU A 69 -1.64 -3.58 -8.12
CA LEU A 69 -1.94 -4.94 -8.55
C LEU A 69 -3.28 -4.99 -9.31
N GLN A 70 -4.26 -4.20 -8.89
CA GLN A 70 -5.53 -4.06 -9.61
C GLN A 70 -5.33 -3.45 -11.00
N ASP A 71 -4.53 -2.39 -11.11
CA ASP A 71 -4.19 -1.75 -12.39
C ASP A 71 -3.41 -2.70 -13.33
N GLN A 72 -2.63 -3.63 -12.77
CA GLN A 72 -1.98 -4.71 -13.51
C GLN A 72 -2.92 -5.88 -13.86
N GLY A 73 -4.17 -5.88 -13.39
CA GLY A 73 -5.13 -6.97 -13.55
C GLY A 73 -4.86 -8.20 -12.66
N LYS A 74 -3.94 -8.09 -11.69
CA LYS A 74 -3.60 -9.15 -10.71
C LYS A 74 -4.58 -9.16 -9.54
N LEU A 75 -5.87 -9.28 -9.84
CA LEU A 75 -6.94 -9.11 -8.87
C LEU A 75 -6.87 -10.11 -7.70
N GLU A 76 -6.44 -11.35 -7.96
CA GLU A 76 -6.33 -12.40 -6.93
C GLU A 76 -5.17 -12.15 -5.95
N GLU A 77 -4.14 -11.38 -6.35
CA GLU A 77 -3.05 -10.96 -5.45
C GLU A 77 -3.45 -9.73 -4.62
N ALA A 78 -4.29 -8.84 -5.17
CA ALA A 78 -4.75 -7.63 -4.49
C ALA A 78 -5.76 -7.93 -3.35
N GLU A 79 -6.60 -8.95 -3.49
CA GLU A 79 -7.67 -9.26 -2.53
C GLU A 79 -7.17 -9.54 -1.09
N PRO A 80 -6.21 -10.46 -0.87
CA PRO A 80 -5.74 -10.74 0.49
C PRO A 80 -5.13 -9.50 1.16
N LEU A 81 -4.43 -8.66 0.38
CA LEU A 81 -3.85 -7.41 0.87
C LEU A 81 -4.93 -6.43 1.35
N LEU A 82 -5.99 -6.20 0.56
CA LEU A 82 -7.08 -5.30 0.97
C LEU A 82 -7.86 -5.83 2.17
N ARG A 83 -8.01 -7.15 2.29
CA ARG A 83 -8.63 -7.77 3.48
C ARG A 83 -7.79 -7.55 4.73
N GLU A 84 -6.49 -7.77 4.64
CA GLU A 84 -5.56 -7.53 5.75
C GLU A 84 -5.56 -6.05 6.18
N ALA A 85 -5.49 -5.12 5.22
CA ALA A 85 -5.56 -3.69 5.50
C ALA A 85 -6.89 -3.30 6.16
N LEU A 86 -8.01 -3.86 5.69
CA LEU A 86 -9.33 -3.60 6.26
C LEU A 86 -9.43 -4.09 7.71
N ASP A 87 -9.00 -5.32 7.98
CA ASP A 87 -9.07 -5.91 9.32
C ASP A 87 -8.17 -5.13 10.30
N GLY A 88 -6.96 -4.76 9.88
CA GLY A 88 -6.06 -3.92 10.67
C GLY A 88 -6.62 -2.52 10.95
N CYS A 89 -7.19 -1.87 9.92
CA CYS A 89 -7.86 -0.57 10.08
C CYS A 89 -9.03 -0.64 11.06
N ARG A 90 -9.89 -1.67 10.95
CA ARG A 90 -11.02 -1.87 11.86
C ARG A 90 -10.59 -2.05 13.29
N GLU A 91 -9.58 -2.89 13.55
CA GLU A 91 -9.12 -3.17 14.90
C GLU A 91 -8.54 -1.91 15.58
N LYS A 92 -7.73 -1.12 14.86
CA LYS A 92 -7.01 0.02 15.44
C LYS A 92 -7.77 1.33 15.43
N LEU A 93 -8.53 1.58 14.36
CA LEU A 93 -9.14 2.89 14.09
C LEU A 93 -10.67 2.86 14.22
N GLY A 94 -11.27 1.67 14.17
CA GLY A 94 -12.71 1.48 14.18
C GLY A 94 -13.36 1.60 12.80
N ASP A 95 -14.62 1.16 12.69
CA ASP A 95 -15.33 1.02 11.41
C ASP A 95 -15.56 2.35 10.67
N HIS A 96 -15.63 3.47 11.40
CA HIS A 96 -16.02 4.78 10.84
C HIS A 96 -14.81 5.66 10.53
N HIS A 97 -13.60 5.17 10.77
CA HIS A 97 -12.40 5.93 10.48
C HIS A 97 -12.20 6.07 8.96
N PRO A 98 -11.75 7.24 8.45
CA PRO A 98 -11.54 7.45 7.02
C PRO A 98 -10.67 6.38 6.33
N HIS A 99 -9.61 5.90 6.99
CA HIS A 99 -8.77 4.81 6.45
C HIS A 99 -9.53 3.49 6.35
N THR A 100 -10.37 3.14 7.33
CA THR A 100 -11.21 1.94 7.27
C THR A 100 -12.20 2.03 6.13
N LEU A 101 -12.87 3.17 5.97
CA LEU A 101 -13.81 3.41 4.88
C LEU A 101 -13.13 3.35 3.51
N ASN A 102 -11.90 3.84 3.39
CA ASN A 102 -11.11 3.74 2.16
C ASN A 102 -10.78 2.28 1.82
N SER A 103 -10.30 1.49 2.79
CA SER A 103 -10.05 0.06 2.57
C SER A 103 -11.32 -0.73 2.22
N ILE A 104 -12.47 -0.41 2.82
CA ILE A 104 -13.77 -0.99 2.41
C ILE A 104 -14.07 -0.68 0.94
N ASN A 105 -13.91 0.58 0.55
CA ASN A 105 -14.19 1.05 -0.81
C ASN A 105 -13.28 0.34 -1.83
N ASN A 106 -11.98 0.26 -1.56
CA ASN A 106 -11.03 -0.42 -2.45
C ASN A 106 -11.36 -1.91 -2.58
N LEU A 107 -11.70 -2.59 -1.47
CA LEU A 107 -12.09 -4.00 -1.51
C LEU A 107 -13.38 -4.20 -2.32
N ALA A 108 -14.36 -3.29 -2.20
CA ALA A 108 -15.57 -3.34 -3.00
C ALA A 108 -15.29 -3.19 -4.50
N TYR A 109 -14.46 -2.20 -4.89
CA TYR A 109 -14.04 -2.03 -6.28
C TYR A 109 -13.32 -3.27 -6.83
N LEU A 110 -12.47 -3.90 -6.03
CA LEU A 110 -11.78 -5.12 -6.42
C LEU A 110 -12.76 -6.29 -6.65
N LEU A 111 -13.71 -6.49 -5.72
CA LEU A 111 -14.70 -7.56 -5.83
C LEU A 111 -15.63 -7.35 -7.03
N GLU A 112 -15.97 -6.10 -7.37
CA GLU A 112 -16.71 -5.75 -8.59
C GLU A 112 -15.89 -6.12 -9.83
N ALA A 113 -14.60 -5.76 -9.87
CA ALA A 113 -13.71 -6.10 -10.98
C ALA A 113 -13.52 -7.62 -11.15
N GLN A 114 -13.62 -8.39 -10.07
CA GLN A 114 -13.60 -9.86 -10.10
C GLN A 114 -14.96 -10.49 -10.44
N GLY A 115 -16.05 -9.71 -10.49
CA GLY A 115 -17.41 -10.21 -10.69
C GLY A 115 -17.96 -11.01 -9.50
N LYS A 116 -17.49 -10.73 -8.28
CA LYS A 116 -17.90 -11.41 -7.03
C LYS A 116 -18.96 -10.63 -6.23
N LEU A 117 -19.56 -9.59 -6.83
CA LEU A 117 -20.52 -8.66 -6.20
C LEU A 117 -21.95 -8.89 -6.70
#